data_AF-A0A3A1Y1G3-F1
#
_entry.id   AF-A0A3A1Y1G3-F1
#
_cell.length_a   1.000
_cell.length_b   1.000
_cell.length_c   1.000
_cell.angle_alpha   90.00
_cell.angle_beta   90.00
_cell.angle_gamma   90.00
#
_symmetry.space_group_name_H-M   'P 1'
#
loop_
_entity.id
_entity.type
_entity.pdbx_description
1 polymer ?
#
loop_
_entity_poly.entity_id
_entity_poly.type
_entity_poly.pdbx_seq_one_letter_code
_entity_poly.pdbx_strand_id
1 'polypeptide(L)' 'ALRMLSQYCDVNIEKITFIGDRMYPGGNDYPTAFTGALIIKVSNPSDTLELCNKVLNILEI' A
#
# COMPACT_ATOMS: atom_id res chain seq x y z
N ALA A 1 -7.34 -6.71 -8.57
CA ALA A 1 -7.54 -5.24 -8.54
C ALA A 1 -6.23 -4.48 -8.72
N LEU A 2 -5.26 -4.61 -7.81
CA LEU A 2 -4.03 -3.79 -7.84
C LEU A 2 -3.22 -3.87 -9.15
N ARG A 3 -3.04 -5.07 -9.73
CA ARG A 3 -2.39 -5.22 -11.06
C ARG A 3 -3.14 -4.50 -12.18
N MET A 4 -4.48 -4.51 -12.15
CA MET A 4 -5.27 -3.78 -13.13
C MET A 4 -5.08 -2.27 -12.96
N LEU A 5 -5.10 -1.77 -11.71
CA LEU A 5 -4.85 -0.36 -11.42
C LEU A 5 -3.47 0.09 -11.92
N SER A 6 -2.43 -0.71 -11.67
CA SER A 6 -1.08 -0.48 -12.21
C SER A 6 -1.09 -0.32 -13.74
N GLN A 7 -1.79 -1.19 -14.46
CA GLN A 7 -1.93 -1.10 -15.92
C GLN A 7 -2.71 0.14 -16.36
N TYR A 8 -3.83 0.46 -15.71
CA TYR A 8 -4.64 1.63 -16.05
C TYR A 8 -3.95 2.95 -15.79
N CYS A 9 -3.12 3.02 -14.75
CA CYS A 9 -2.36 4.21 -14.39
C CYS A 9 -1.03 4.34 -15.15
N ASP A 10 -0.62 3.33 -15.93
CA ASP A 10 0.71 3.24 -16.55
C ASP A 10 1.85 3.42 -15.52
N VAL A 11 1.65 2.84 -14.33
CA VAL A 11 2.65 2.86 -13.24
C VAL A 11 3.09 1.43 -12.97
N ASN A 12 4.40 1.19 -13.05
CA ASN A 12 4.95 -0.13 -12.80
C ASN A 12 4.64 -0.61 -11.36
N ILE A 13 4.28 -1.87 -11.18
CA ILE A 13 3.78 -2.41 -9.91
C ILE A 13 4.81 -2.29 -8.78
N GLU A 14 6.11 -2.37 -9.07
CA GLU A 14 7.17 -2.22 -8.06
C GLU A 14 7.37 -0.76 -7.61
N LYS A 15 6.77 0.21 -8.32
CA LYS A 15 6.71 1.62 -7.90
C LYS A 15 5.49 1.94 -7.06
N ILE A 16 4.63 0.96 -6.79
CA ILE A 16 3.41 1.14 -6.00
C ILE A 16 3.66 0.65 -4.58
N THR A 17 3.24 1.46 -3.62
CA THR A 17 3.10 1.08 -2.21
C THR A 17 1.61 0.89 -1.89
N PHE A 18 1.23 -0.27 -1.39
CA PHE A 18 -0.12 -0.57 -0.91
C PHE A 18 -0.15 -0.54 0.62
N ILE A 19 -1.17 0.11 1.19
CA ILE A 19 -1.36 0.26 2.64
C ILE A 19 -2.69 -0.39 3.00
N GLY A 20 -2.71 -1.39 3.90
CA GLY A 20 -3.92 -2.14 4.25
C GLY A 20 -3.85 -2.82 5.62
N ASP A 21 -5.00 -3.18 6.19
CA ASP A 21 -5.11 -3.70 7.56
C ASP A 21 -5.27 -5.22 7.62
N ARG A 22 -6.05 -5.79 6.70
CA ARG A 22 -6.39 -7.23 6.66
C ARG A 22 -5.36 -8.04 5.88
N MET A 23 -4.09 -7.86 6.24
CA MET A 23 -2.94 -8.58 5.70
C MET A 23 -2.67 -9.87 6.50
N TYR A 24 -3.54 -10.86 6.36
CA TYR A 24 -3.42 -12.21 6.94
C TYR A 24 -4.09 -13.23 6.02
N PRO A 25 -3.75 -14.54 6.06
CA PRO A 25 -4.41 -15.55 5.22
C PRO A 25 -5.95 -15.49 5.33
N GLY A 26 -6.62 -15.26 4.20
CA GLY A 26 -8.07 -15.08 4.13
C GLY A 26 -8.57 -13.63 4.28
N GLY A 27 -7.71 -12.69 4.69
CA GLY A 27 -7.99 -11.26 4.65
C GLY A 27 -8.05 -10.74 3.22
N ASN A 28 -8.90 -9.74 2.97
CA ASN A 28 -9.16 -9.21 1.63
C ASN A 28 -7.97 -8.43 1.03
N ASP A 29 -7.11 -7.85 1.86
CA ASP A 29 -5.91 -7.15 1.39
C ASP A 29 -4.73 -8.10 1.15
N TYR A 30 -4.74 -9.28 1.78
CA TYR A 30 -3.66 -10.27 1.70
C TYR A 30 -3.19 -10.60 0.26
N PRO A 31 -4.07 -10.71 -0.75
CA PRO A 31 -3.65 -10.94 -2.13
C PRO A 31 -2.68 -9.88 -2.69
N THR A 32 -2.67 -8.66 -2.15
CA THR A 32 -1.77 -7.58 -2.60
C THR A 32 -0.30 -7.92 -2.39
N ALA A 33 0.03 -8.71 -1.36
CA ALA A 33 1.40 -9.16 -1.05
C ALA A 33 2.06 -10.00 -2.15
N PHE A 34 1.26 -10.57 -3.07
CA PHE A 34 1.76 -11.39 -4.16
C PHE A 34 1.87 -10.62 -5.48
N THR A 35 1.70 -9.30 -5.46
CA THR A 35 1.67 -8.48 -6.68
C THR A 35 3.04 -7.94 -7.10
N GLY A 36 4.00 -7.85 -6.17
CA GLY A 36 5.29 -7.18 -6.39
C GLY A 36 5.34 -5.75 -5.87
N ALA A 37 4.20 -5.17 -5.46
CA ALA A 37 4.14 -3.88 -4.79
C ALA A 37 4.78 -3.94 -3.39
N LEU A 38 5.28 -2.80 -2.91
CA LEU A 38 5.65 -2.65 -1.50
C LEU A 38 4.38 -2.66 -0.65
N ILE A 39 4.35 -3.48 0.40
CA ILE A 39 3.18 -3.62 1.26
C ILE A 39 3.47 -3.10 2.65
N ILE A 40 2.61 -2.21 3.13
CA ILE A 40 2.64 -1.71 4.50
C ILE A 40 1.35 -2.14 5.20
N LYS A 41 1.50 -3.00 6.21
CA LYS A 41 0.40 -3.37 7.09
C LYS A 41 0.17 -2.27 8.12
N VAL A 42 -1.07 -1.85 8.26
CA VAL A 42 -1.55 -0.99 9.36
C VAL A 42 -2.55 -1.75 10.22
N SER A 43 -2.85 -1.26 11.42
CA SER A 43 -3.83 -1.90 12.32
C SER A 43 -5.05 -1.03 12.56
N ASN A 44 -4.92 0.28 12.36
CA ASN A 44 -5.98 1.26 12.61
C ASN A 44 -5.72 2.54 11.78
N PRO A 45 -6.69 3.47 11.70
CA PRO A 45 -6.53 4.71 10.93
C PRO A 45 -5.37 5.62 11.38
N SER A 46 -5.01 5.60 12.68
CA SER A 46 -3.91 6.43 13.20
C SER A 46 -2.55 5.98 12.65
N ASP A 47 -2.34 4.68 12.46
CA ASP A 47 -1.11 4.16 11.83
C ASP A 47 -0.94 4.70 10.40
N THR A 48 -2.04 4.77 9.63
CA THR A 48 -2.03 5.36 8.28
C THR A 48 -1.72 6.86 8.33
N LEU A 49 -2.31 7.59 9.28
CA LEU A 49 -2.03 9.02 9.44
C LEU A 49 -0.56 9.27 9.80
N GLU A 50 0.00 8.48 10.72
CA GLU A 50 1.41 8.57 11.10
C GLU A 50 2.33 8.29 9.90
N LEU A 51 2.01 7.28 9.09
CA LEU A 51 2.73 6.97 7.86
C LEU A 51 2.70 8.15 6.88
N CYS A 52 1.51 8.72 6.61
CA CYS A 52 1.37 9.87 5.72
C CYS A 52 2.21 11.05 6.19
N ASN A 53 2.15 11.39 7.48
CA ASN A 53 2.94 12.49 8.06
C ASN A 53 4.44 12.25 7.92
N LYS A 54 4.91 11.02 8.14
CA LYS A 54 6.32 10.67 7.96
C LYS A 54 6.76 10.81 6.50
N VAL A 55 5.94 10.35 5.56
CA VAL A 55 6.23 10.47 4.12
C VAL A 55 6.29 11.94 3.70
N LEU A 56 5.31 12.75 4.09
CA LEU A 56 5.29 14.18 3.78
C LEU A 56 6.52 14.91 4.34
N ASN A 57 6.88 14.63 5.60
CA ASN A 57 8.07 15.19 6.23
C ASN A 57 9.36 14.82 5.48
N ILE A 58 9.51 13.56 5.06
CA ILE A 58 10.67 13.11 4.26
C ILE A 58 10.70 13.78 2.88
N LEU A 59 9.54 14.06 2.29
CA LEU A 59 9.44 14.73 0.99
C LEU A 59 9.61 16.26 1.08
N GLU A 60 9.70 16.82 2.28
CA GLU A 60 9.78 18.26 2.53
C GLU A 60 8.57 19.03 1.96
N ILE A 61 7.36 18.43 2.02
CA ILE A 61 6.08 19.00 1.55
C ILE A 61 5.12 19.20 2.73
#